data_AF-A0ABD1S6D6-F1
#
_entry.id   AF-A0ABD1S6D6-F1
#
_cell.length_a   1.000
_cell.length_b   1.000
_cell.length_c   1.000
_cell.angle_alpha   90.00
_cell.angle_beta   90.00
_cell.angle_gamma   90.00
#
_symmetry.space_group_name_H-M   'P 1'
#
loop_
_entity.id
_entity.type
_entity.pdbx_description
1 polymer ?
#
loop_
_entity_poly.entity_id
_entity_poly.type
_entity_poly.pdbx_seq_one_letter_code
_entity_poly.pdbx_strand_id
1 'polypeptide(L)'
;MGIPFVPPFHGGRNVSSRIFREGVNFAVAGSTALEDSFFAKTGVKIPYANVSLVAQLSWFKELLSTLCQNPTNCKRFLETSLVLVGEIGGNDYNHAFFGGKTEEQVGSFIPQVVKAIGLTIQELIKLGATTLVVPGNLPIGCSPYYLTYFQRYEEKYIQDPNTGCLNRLNGFSEHHNNLLQMELDRIRQLHPHATIIYADYYNAAMPIYVSPIKYGFTKGGLTACCGGGGPFNVNLSVPCGDSASTSCEDPSEYVSWDGLHFTEAAYRWIAKGLLQGPYSSPHLITSNCASIFKSRGFSDH
;
A
#
# COMPACT_ATOMS: atom_id res chain seq x y z
N MET A 1 -4.38 -15.84 5.14
CA MET A 1 -5.03 -15.67 6.46
C MET A 1 -6.48 -16.15 6.47
N GLY A 2 -6.89 -17.09 5.61
CA GLY A 2 -8.23 -17.71 5.66
C GLY A 2 -9.43 -16.79 5.36
N ILE A 3 -9.20 -15.52 5.03
CA ILE A 3 -10.25 -14.57 4.63
C ILE A 3 -10.50 -14.73 3.11
N PRO A 4 -11.76 -14.79 2.64
CA PRO A 4 -12.08 -14.82 1.22
C PRO A 4 -11.49 -13.64 0.45
N PHE A 5 -11.21 -13.85 -0.84
CA PHE A 5 -10.80 -12.74 -1.71
C PHE A 5 -11.90 -11.70 -1.83
N VAL A 6 -11.50 -10.43 -1.70
CA VAL A 6 -12.40 -9.30 -1.90
C VAL A 6 -12.52 -9.04 -3.42
N PRO A 7 -13.72 -9.14 -4.02
CA PRO A 7 -13.88 -9.01 -5.46
C PRO A 7 -13.57 -7.58 -5.93
N PRO A 8 -12.96 -7.41 -7.12
CA PRO A 8 -12.72 -6.09 -7.70
C PRO A 8 -14.02 -5.44 -8.18
N PHE A 9 -14.17 -4.13 -7.96
CA PHE A 9 -15.36 -3.37 -8.38
C PHE A 9 -15.62 -3.48 -9.89
N HIS A 10 -14.59 -3.28 -10.73
CA HIS A 10 -14.74 -3.32 -12.18
C HIS A 10 -14.79 -4.74 -12.78
N GLY A 11 -14.26 -5.75 -12.09
CA GLY A 11 -14.36 -7.16 -12.52
C GLY A 11 -15.65 -7.85 -12.06
N GLY A 12 -16.41 -7.21 -11.16
CA GLY A 12 -17.61 -7.76 -10.53
C GLY A 12 -18.94 -7.34 -11.15
N ARG A 13 -19.01 -6.90 -12.42
CA ARG A 13 -20.29 -6.43 -13.00
C ARG A 13 -21.41 -7.48 -13.07
N ASN A 14 -21.08 -8.77 -12.91
CA ASN A 14 -22.05 -9.87 -12.77
C ASN A 14 -22.19 -10.38 -11.32
N VAL A 15 -21.56 -9.71 -10.36
CA VAL A 15 -21.55 -10.08 -8.94
C VAL A 15 -22.75 -9.40 -8.27
N SER A 16 -23.63 -10.21 -7.68
CA SER A 16 -24.83 -9.69 -7.01
C SER A 16 -24.48 -8.67 -5.91
N SER A 17 -25.35 -7.67 -5.69
CA SER A 17 -25.21 -6.70 -4.61
C SER A 17 -25.03 -7.33 -3.23
N ARG A 18 -25.42 -8.60 -3.06
CA ARG A 18 -25.21 -9.40 -1.84
C ARG A 18 -23.74 -9.69 -1.58
N ILE A 19 -22.93 -9.96 -2.61
CA ILE A 19 -21.50 -10.27 -2.46
C ILE A 19 -20.72 -9.00 -2.14
N PHE A 20 -21.10 -7.84 -2.70
CA PHE A 20 -20.46 -6.57 -2.35
C PHE A 20 -20.74 -6.09 -0.91
N ARG A 21 -21.73 -6.68 -0.22
CA ARG A 21 -21.91 -6.45 1.22
C ARG A 21 -20.86 -7.14 2.08
N GLU A 22 -20.19 -8.16 1.56
CA GLU A 22 -19.12 -8.90 2.25
C GLU A 22 -17.74 -8.27 2.01
N GLY A 23 -17.59 -7.52 0.91
CA GLY A 23 -16.41 -6.72 0.61
C GLY A 23 -16.33 -6.35 -0.86
N VAL A 24 -15.62 -5.27 -1.16
CA VAL A 24 -15.31 -4.84 -2.52
C VAL A 24 -13.95 -4.14 -2.56
N ASN A 25 -13.18 -4.38 -3.63
CA ASN A 25 -11.87 -3.78 -3.83
C ASN A 25 -11.93 -2.76 -4.98
N PHE A 26 -11.62 -1.50 -4.67
CA PHE A 26 -11.57 -0.41 -5.63
C PHE A 26 -10.14 -0.09 -6.10
N ALA A 27 -9.13 -0.73 -5.53
CA ALA A 27 -7.74 -0.47 -5.86
C ALA A 27 -7.45 -0.81 -7.33
N VAL A 28 -6.69 0.07 -7.98
CA VAL A 28 -6.20 -0.10 -9.35
C VAL A 28 -4.68 -0.01 -9.34
N ALA A 29 -4.02 -0.96 -9.99
CA ALA A 29 -2.57 -0.96 -10.11
C ALA A 29 -2.08 0.34 -10.78
N GLY A 30 -1.02 0.94 -10.23
CA GLY A 30 -0.48 2.20 -10.73
C GLY A 30 -1.27 3.46 -10.38
N SER A 31 -2.39 3.35 -9.64
CA SER A 31 -3.20 4.49 -9.21
C SER A 31 -2.44 5.42 -8.26
N THR A 32 -2.73 6.72 -8.41
CA THR A 32 -2.14 7.82 -7.65
C THR A 32 -3.14 8.41 -6.65
N ALA A 33 -2.65 9.03 -5.58
CA ALA A 33 -3.49 9.84 -4.70
C ALA A 33 -3.96 11.11 -5.41
N LEU A 34 -3.07 11.74 -6.17
CA LEU A 34 -3.33 12.95 -6.95
C LEU A 34 -4.01 12.64 -8.29
N GLU A 35 -4.73 13.61 -8.82
CA GLU A 35 -5.40 13.50 -10.12
C GLU A 35 -4.44 13.75 -11.29
N ASP A 36 -4.79 13.24 -12.47
CA ASP A 36 -4.01 13.37 -13.72
C ASP A 36 -3.65 14.83 -14.04
N SER A 37 -4.52 15.78 -13.67
CA SER A 37 -4.30 17.22 -13.88
C SER A 37 -3.09 17.77 -13.12
N PHE A 38 -2.73 17.18 -11.98
CA PHE A 38 -1.52 17.52 -11.25
C PHE A 38 -0.29 17.10 -12.05
N PHE A 39 -0.26 15.86 -12.54
CA PHE A 39 0.88 15.30 -13.27
C PHE A 39 1.08 15.92 -14.64
N ALA A 40 -0.01 16.31 -15.31
CA ALA A 40 0.05 17.09 -16.55
C ALA A 40 0.81 18.42 -16.37
N LYS A 41 0.64 19.09 -15.22
CA LYS A 41 1.35 20.35 -14.90
C LYS A 41 2.81 20.14 -14.54
N THR A 42 3.15 19.00 -13.93
CA THR A 42 4.52 18.68 -13.53
C THR A 42 5.31 17.96 -14.63
N GLY A 43 4.66 17.58 -15.73
CA GLY A 43 5.26 16.85 -16.85
C GLY A 43 5.58 15.40 -16.52
N VAL A 44 4.94 14.82 -15.50
CA VAL A 44 5.05 13.40 -15.16
C VAL A 44 4.00 12.64 -15.97
N LYS A 45 4.40 11.55 -16.61
CA LYS A 45 3.48 10.70 -17.38
C LYS A 45 2.87 9.64 -16.48
N ILE A 46 1.55 9.57 -16.46
CA ILE A 46 0.81 8.50 -15.78
C ILE A 46 0.30 7.52 -16.85
N PRO A 47 0.53 6.21 -16.70
CA PRO A 47 0.17 5.22 -17.72
C PRO A 47 -1.35 4.98 -17.82
N TYR A 48 -2.10 5.26 -16.75
CA TYR A 48 -3.54 5.02 -16.68
C TYR A 48 -4.27 6.29 -16.26
N ALA A 49 -5.20 6.76 -17.07
CA ALA A 49 -6.00 7.94 -16.76
C ALA A 49 -7.23 7.56 -15.91
N ASN A 50 -7.73 8.51 -15.11
CA ASN A 50 -8.98 8.40 -14.34
C ASN A 50 -9.05 7.24 -13.34
N VAL A 51 -7.92 6.86 -12.74
CA VAL A 51 -7.85 5.79 -11.72
C VAL A 51 -7.36 6.27 -10.35
N SER A 52 -7.26 7.59 -10.17
CA SER A 52 -6.78 8.21 -8.93
C SER A 52 -7.65 7.87 -7.71
N LEU A 53 -7.17 8.19 -6.52
CA LEU A 53 -7.94 8.05 -5.27
C LEU A 53 -9.31 8.75 -5.33
N VAL A 54 -9.39 9.89 -6.03
CA VAL A 54 -10.65 10.61 -6.25
C VAL A 54 -11.61 9.81 -7.14
N ALA A 55 -11.10 9.15 -8.19
CA ALA A 55 -11.90 8.27 -9.03
C ALA A 55 -12.39 7.05 -8.24
N GLN A 56 -11.52 6.42 -7.46
CA GLN A 56 -11.87 5.28 -6.59
C GLN A 56 -12.92 5.65 -5.54
N LEU A 57 -12.81 6.84 -4.93
CA LEU A 57 -13.82 7.37 -4.02
C LEU A 57 -15.16 7.64 -4.73
N SER A 58 -15.13 8.05 -6.00
CA SER A 58 -16.35 8.23 -6.80
C SER A 58 -17.04 6.89 -7.09
N TRP A 59 -16.29 5.85 -7.46
CA TRP A 59 -16.81 4.48 -7.62
C TRP A 59 -17.36 3.91 -6.31
N PHE A 60 -16.69 4.20 -5.19
CA PHE A 60 -17.19 3.83 -3.87
C PHE A 60 -18.55 4.47 -3.57
N LYS A 61 -18.70 5.77 -3.84
CA LYS A 61 -19.98 6.48 -3.68
C LYS A 61 -21.07 5.94 -4.61
N GLU A 62 -20.71 5.58 -5.84
CA GLU A 62 -21.62 4.92 -6.79
C GLU A 62 -22.12 3.60 -6.20
N LEU A 63 -21.22 2.73 -5.72
CA LEU A 63 -21.63 1.48 -5.09
C LEU A 63 -22.54 1.71 -3.88
N LEU A 64 -22.20 2.66 -3.00
CA LEU A 64 -23.01 2.98 -1.82
C LEU A 64 -24.44 3.39 -2.20
N SER A 65 -24.61 4.16 -3.27
CA SER A 65 -25.92 4.55 -3.76
C SER A 65 -26.79 3.33 -4.11
N THR A 66 -26.17 2.28 -4.67
CA THR A 66 -26.86 1.03 -5.02
C THR A 66 -27.11 0.11 -3.82
N LEU A 67 -26.18 0.06 -2.85
CA LEU A 67 -26.26 -0.86 -1.70
C LEU A 67 -27.24 -0.38 -0.63
N CYS A 68 -27.29 0.93 -0.38
CA CYS A 68 -28.00 1.47 0.76
C CYS A 68 -29.37 2.05 0.42
N GLN A 69 -29.57 2.50 -0.83
CA GLN A 69 -30.72 3.24 -1.35
C GLN A 69 -30.97 4.62 -0.70
N ASN A 70 -30.57 4.83 0.57
CA ASN A 70 -30.66 6.11 1.26
C ASN A 70 -29.45 6.36 2.22
N PRO A 71 -29.20 7.63 2.61
CA PRO A 71 -28.05 7.99 3.45
C PRO A 71 -28.01 7.31 4.83
N THR A 72 -29.16 7.14 5.49
CA THR A 72 -29.24 6.51 6.82
C THR A 72 -28.78 5.06 6.79
N ASN A 73 -29.19 4.32 5.75
CA ASN A 73 -28.75 2.95 5.54
C ASN A 73 -27.26 2.86 5.22
N CYS A 74 -26.72 3.82 4.48
CA CYS A 74 -25.27 3.88 4.19
C CYS A 74 -24.47 4.14 5.44
N LYS A 75 -24.91 5.08 6.27
CA LYS A 75 -24.26 5.35 7.54
C LYS A 75 -24.21 4.08 8.39
N ARG A 76 -25.35 3.39 8.57
CA ARG A 76 -25.41 2.13 9.33
C ARG A 76 -24.52 1.03 8.76
N PHE A 77 -24.47 0.90 7.43
CA PHE A 77 -23.61 -0.08 6.76
C PHE A 77 -22.13 0.22 7.03
N LEU A 78 -21.72 1.47 6.84
CA LEU A 78 -20.34 1.93 7.03
C LEU A 78 -19.90 1.97 8.49
N GLU A 79 -20.81 2.19 9.43
CA GLU A 79 -20.54 2.10 10.88
C GLU A 79 -20.06 0.69 11.30
N THR A 80 -20.44 -0.34 10.54
CA THR A 80 -20.05 -1.74 10.76
C THR A 80 -18.98 -2.24 9.79
N SER A 81 -18.49 -1.37 8.90
CA SER A 81 -17.52 -1.71 7.87
C SER A 81 -16.11 -1.24 8.27
N LEU A 82 -15.10 -1.93 7.75
CA LEU A 82 -13.71 -1.46 7.76
C LEU A 82 -13.36 -0.92 6.38
N VAL A 83 -12.82 0.29 6.31
CA VAL A 83 -12.37 0.90 5.05
C VAL A 83 -10.84 0.98 5.04
N LEU A 84 -10.20 0.25 4.14
CA LEU A 84 -8.76 0.35 3.90
C LEU A 84 -8.51 1.39 2.81
N VAL A 85 -7.77 2.45 3.16
CA VAL A 85 -7.43 3.57 2.25
C VAL A 85 -5.94 3.49 1.91
N GLY A 86 -5.58 2.59 1.00
CA GLY A 86 -4.20 2.45 0.53
C GLY A 86 -3.70 1.00 0.38
N GLU A 87 -2.42 0.78 0.11
CA GLU A 87 -1.32 1.78 0.02
C GLU A 87 -1.48 2.67 -1.21
N ILE A 88 -1.70 3.97 -1.00
CA ILE A 88 -1.96 4.97 -2.05
C ILE A 88 -1.03 6.16 -1.79
N GLY A 89 -0.44 6.72 -2.84
CA GLY A 89 0.60 7.75 -2.73
C GLY A 89 1.97 7.29 -3.24
N GLY A 90 2.32 5.99 -3.09
CA GLY A 90 3.56 5.43 -3.62
C GLY A 90 3.75 5.66 -5.13
N ASN A 91 2.68 5.47 -5.93
CA ASN A 91 2.75 5.68 -7.38
C ASN A 91 2.92 7.14 -7.79
N ASP A 92 2.44 8.10 -6.99
CA ASP A 92 2.69 9.53 -7.22
C ASP A 92 4.20 9.82 -7.26
N TYR A 93 4.97 9.05 -6.48
CA TYR A 93 6.42 9.12 -6.42
C TYR A 93 7.09 8.23 -7.45
N ASN A 94 6.65 6.97 -7.60
CA ASN A 94 7.22 6.01 -8.56
C ASN A 94 7.21 6.59 -9.99
N HIS A 95 6.06 7.09 -10.45
CA HIS A 95 5.93 7.65 -11.80
C HIS A 95 6.84 8.86 -12.00
N ALA A 96 7.03 9.68 -10.96
CA ALA A 96 7.88 10.86 -11.01
C ALA A 96 9.37 10.50 -11.00
N PHE A 97 9.81 9.62 -10.08
CA PHE A 97 11.18 9.14 -9.99
C PHE A 97 11.60 8.42 -11.28
N PHE A 98 10.78 7.49 -11.76
CA PHE A 98 11.09 6.72 -12.96
C PHE A 98 10.95 7.55 -14.24
N GLY A 99 10.15 8.62 -14.19
CA GLY A 99 10.11 9.70 -15.19
C GLY A 99 11.30 10.66 -15.14
N GLY A 100 12.29 10.42 -14.28
CA GLY A 100 13.55 11.17 -14.23
C GLY A 100 13.52 12.44 -13.38
N LYS A 101 12.49 12.65 -12.54
CA LYS A 101 12.44 13.77 -11.60
C LYS A 101 13.45 13.61 -10.47
N THR A 102 13.96 14.73 -9.96
CA THR A 102 14.88 14.73 -8.81
C THR A 102 14.13 14.49 -7.51
N GLU A 103 14.81 14.00 -6.48
CA GLU A 103 14.24 13.81 -5.13
C GLU A 103 13.60 15.09 -4.56
N GLU A 104 14.17 16.27 -4.84
CA GLU A 104 13.60 17.56 -4.43
C GLU A 104 12.26 17.82 -5.13
N GLN A 105 12.21 17.60 -6.45
CA GLN A 105 10.97 17.75 -7.22
C GLN A 105 9.90 16.77 -6.73
N VAL A 106 10.23 15.50 -6.53
CA VAL A 106 9.28 14.50 -6.04
C VAL A 106 8.88 14.79 -4.58
N GLY A 107 9.81 15.28 -3.75
CA GLY A 107 9.54 15.67 -2.36
C GLY A 107 8.49 16.77 -2.24
N SER A 108 8.43 17.69 -3.21
CA SER A 108 7.39 18.73 -3.28
C SER A 108 5.96 18.18 -3.44
N PHE A 109 5.82 16.91 -3.82
CA PHE A 109 4.52 16.26 -4.02
C PHE A 109 3.96 15.75 -2.68
N ILE A 110 4.82 15.44 -1.70
CA ILE A 110 4.43 14.79 -0.44
C ILE A 110 3.29 15.54 0.29
N PRO A 111 3.35 16.87 0.51
CA PRO A 111 2.27 17.57 1.19
C PRO A 111 0.93 17.49 0.44
N GLN A 112 0.96 17.43 -0.89
CA GLN A 112 -0.25 17.35 -1.71
C GLN A 112 -0.85 15.95 -1.69
N VAL A 113 0.00 14.91 -1.74
CA VAL A 113 -0.41 13.51 -1.59
C VAL A 113 -1.06 13.28 -0.22
N VAL A 114 -0.40 13.70 0.86
CA VAL A 114 -0.93 13.58 2.24
C VAL A 114 -2.26 14.32 2.37
N LYS A 115 -2.36 15.53 1.79
CA LYS A 115 -3.62 16.29 1.76
C LYS A 115 -4.74 15.56 1.02
N ALA A 116 -4.46 14.95 -0.14
CA ALA A 116 -5.45 14.20 -0.92
C ALA A 116 -5.97 12.99 -0.14
N ILE A 117 -5.08 12.27 0.54
CA ILE A 117 -5.44 11.16 1.44
C ILE A 117 -6.31 11.67 2.59
N GLY A 118 -5.90 12.75 3.26
CA GLY A 118 -6.63 13.34 4.39
C GLY A 118 -8.02 13.87 4.01
N LEU A 119 -8.18 14.44 2.81
CA LEU A 119 -9.49 14.85 2.28
C LEU A 119 -10.39 13.64 2.00
N THR A 120 -9.83 12.56 1.46
CA THR A 120 -10.57 11.33 1.18
C THR A 120 -11.06 10.67 2.47
N ILE A 121 -10.21 10.61 3.49
CA ILE A 121 -10.57 10.09 4.83
C ILE A 121 -11.72 10.90 5.43
N GLN A 122 -11.64 12.23 5.42
CA GLN A 122 -12.71 13.08 5.92
C GLN A 122 -14.02 12.87 5.16
N GLU A 123 -13.97 12.66 3.84
CA GLU A 123 -15.16 12.36 3.05
C GLU A 123 -15.77 11.00 3.38
N LEU A 124 -14.95 9.96 3.58
CA LEU A 124 -15.40 8.65 4.02
C LEU A 124 -16.10 8.73 5.40
N ILE A 125 -15.56 9.52 6.33
CA ILE A 125 -16.18 9.75 7.63
C ILE A 125 -17.54 10.46 7.48
N LYS A 126 -17.64 11.48 6.60
CA LYS A 126 -18.91 12.15 6.31
C LYS A 126 -19.97 11.21 5.73
N LEU A 127 -19.55 10.24 4.93
CA LEU A 127 -20.44 9.20 4.39
C LEU A 127 -20.90 8.21 5.47
N GLY A 128 -20.19 8.11 6.59
CA GLY A 128 -20.55 7.29 7.75
C GLY A 128 -19.51 6.25 8.15
N ALA A 129 -18.32 6.22 7.54
CA ALA A 129 -17.26 5.30 7.94
C ALA A 129 -16.73 5.66 9.34
N THR A 130 -16.72 4.67 10.23
CA THR A 130 -16.24 4.83 11.61
C THR A 130 -14.91 4.10 11.86
N THR A 131 -14.52 3.14 11.02
CA THR A 131 -13.27 2.41 11.15
C THR A 131 -12.50 2.47 9.84
N LEU A 132 -11.36 3.18 9.86
CA LEU A 132 -10.50 3.36 8.70
C LEU A 132 -9.08 2.86 8.99
N VAL A 133 -8.49 2.13 8.06
CA VAL A 133 -7.08 1.72 8.11
C VAL A 133 -6.35 2.45 6.99
N VAL A 134 -5.25 3.11 7.32
CA VAL A 134 -4.49 3.96 6.41
C VAL A 134 -3.02 3.53 6.47
N PRO A 135 -2.55 2.75 5.49
CA PRO A 135 -1.15 2.39 5.36
C PRO A 135 -0.25 3.59 5.09
N GLY A 136 0.93 3.61 5.70
CA GLY A 136 2.05 4.41 5.22
C GLY A 136 2.74 3.76 4.01
N ASN A 137 3.69 4.47 3.42
CA ASN A 137 4.57 3.96 2.39
C ASN A 137 5.55 2.92 2.95
N LEU A 138 5.88 1.95 2.11
CA LEU A 138 6.92 0.95 2.33
C LEU A 138 8.33 1.54 2.27
N PRO A 139 9.37 0.81 2.72
CA PRO A 139 10.76 1.26 2.59
C PRO A 139 11.21 1.15 1.13
N ILE A 140 10.93 2.16 0.32
CA ILE A 140 11.16 2.12 -1.14
C ILE A 140 12.66 2.03 -1.48
N GLY A 141 13.56 2.43 -0.58
CA GLY A 141 15.00 2.24 -0.75
C GLY A 141 15.42 0.77 -0.74
N CYS A 142 14.58 -0.13 -0.22
CA CYS A 142 14.79 -1.57 -0.24
C CYS A 142 14.19 -2.26 -1.47
N SER A 143 13.48 -1.53 -2.34
CA SER A 143 12.92 -2.09 -3.58
C SER A 143 14.05 -2.44 -4.55
N PRO A 144 14.10 -3.69 -5.06
CA PRO A 144 15.05 -4.09 -6.10
C PRO A 144 15.01 -3.18 -7.34
N TYR A 145 13.82 -2.71 -7.71
CA TYR A 145 13.65 -1.80 -8.84
C TYR A 145 14.31 -0.45 -8.58
N TYR A 146 14.14 0.13 -7.38
CA TYR A 146 14.83 1.35 -7.00
C TYR A 146 16.34 1.17 -6.92
N LEU A 147 16.81 0.05 -6.37
CA LEU A 147 18.23 -0.30 -6.32
C LEU A 147 18.85 -0.34 -7.72
N THR A 148 18.21 -1.03 -8.67
CA THR A 148 18.67 -1.10 -10.06
C THR A 148 18.56 0.24 -10.79
N TYR A 149 17.45 0.97 -10.63
CA TYR A 149 17.24 2.25 -11.32
C TYR A 149 18.23 3.33 -10.86
N PHE A 150 18.49 3.40 -9.55
CA PHE A 150 19.37 4.40 -8.95
C PHE A 150 20.85 3.98 -8.90
N GLN A 151 21.18 2.77 -9.35
CA GLN A 151 22.56 2.32 -9.49
C GLN A 151 23.39 3.26 -10.37
N ARG A 152 22.80 3.96 -11.35
CA ARG A 152 23.57 4.96 -12.13
C ARG A 152 23.95 6.24 -11.36
N TYR A 153 23.59 6.33 -10.09
CA TYR A 153 23.81 7.49 -9.20
C TYR A 153 24.48 7.06 -7.87
N GLU A 154 25.35 6.04 -7.87
CA GLU A 154 25.92 5.42 -6.65
C GLU A 154 26.55 6.43 -5.69
N GLU A 155 27.18 7.49 -6.19
CA GLU A 155 27.77 8.56 -5.35
C GLU A 155 26.74 9.27 -4.47
N LYS A 156 25.48 9.34 -4.91
CA LYS A 156 24.39 10.03 -4.22
C LYS A 156 23.53 9.08 -3.38
N TYR A 157 23.43 7.81 -3.78
CA TYR A 157 22.54 6.84 -3.15
C TYR A 157 23.34 5.73 -2.48
N ILE A 158 23.81 6.04 -1.27
CA ILE A 158 24.56 5.11 -0.43
C ILE A 158 23.63 4.04 0.12
N GLN A 159 24.04 2.78 -0.05
CA GLN A 159 23.39 1.62 0.55
C GLN A 159 23.73 1.52 2.05
N ASP A 160 22.73 1.24 2.86
CA ASP A 160 22.92 0.85 4.25
C ASP A 160 23.69 -0.48 4.31
N PRO A 161 24.78 -0.58 5.09
CA PRO A 161 25.60 -1.79 5.12
C PRO A 161 24.90 -2.99 5.76
N ASN A 162 23.86 -2.78 6.58
CA ASN A 162 23.15 -3.86 7.26
C ASN A 162 22.05 -4.47 6.39
N THR A 163 21.36 -3.63 5.63
CA THR A 163 20.15 -4.01 4.87
C THR A 163 20.38 -3.99 3.36
N GLY A 164 21.39 -3.28 2.86
CA GLY A 164 21.64 -3.01 1.45
C GLY A 164 20.66 -2.00 0.82
N CYS A 165 19.76 -1.41 1.60
CA CYS A 165 18.75 -0.46 1.12
C CYS A 165 19.33 0.94 0.90
N LEU A 166 18.73 1.71 -0.02
CA LEU A 166 19.12 3.10 -0.28
C LEU A 166 18.60 4.05 0.81
N ASN A 167 19.51 4.57 1.64
CA ASN A 167 19.17 5.39 2.82
C ASN A 167 18.34 6.64 2.49
N ARG A 168 18.71 7.38 1.44
CA ARG A 168 18.01 8.62 1.08
C ARG A 168 16.55 8.37 0.65
N LEU A 169 16.30 7.23 -0.01
CA LEU A 169 14.95 6.85 -0.44
C LEU A 169 14.11 6.26 0.70
N ASN A 170 14.73 5.54 1.64
CA ASN A 170 14.04 5.17 2.87
C ASN A 170 13.68 6.40 3.72
N GLY A 171 14.59 7.37 3.84
CA GLY A 171 14.30 8.66 4.47
C GLY A 171 13.19 9.45 3.79
N PHE A 172 13.04 9.31 2.47
CA PHE A 172 11.90 9.86 1.72
C PHE A 172 10.57 9.22 2.16
N SER A 173 10.51 7.88 2.23
CA SER A 173 9.32 7.17 2.74
C SER A 173 8.99 7.55 4.18
N GLU A 174 10.00 7.63 5.04
CA GLU A 174 9.84 8.07 6.44
C GLU A 174 9.27 9.49 6.53
N HIS A 175 9.75 10.41 5.68
CA HIS A 175 9.24 11.78 5.64
C HIS A 175 7.76 11.83 5.25
N HIS A 176 7.35 11.07 4.21
CA HIS A 176 5.93 10.91 3.87
C HIS A 176 5.14 10.36 5.06
N ASN A 177 5.62 9.27 5.66
CA ASN A 177 4.94 8.57 6.75
C ASN A 177 4.75 9.45 7.98
N ASN A 178 5.73 10.31 8.30
CA ASN A 178 5.63 11.27 9.39
C ASN A 178 4.55 12.33 9.11
N LEU A 179 4.53 12.90 7.90
CA LEU A 179 3.50 13.88 7.53
C LEU A 179 2.11 13.27 7.48
N LEU A 180 1.99 12.03 7.00
CA LEU A 180 0.73 11.28 7.01
C LEU A 180 0.24 11.09 8.45
N GLN A 181 1.07 10.61 9.36
CA GLN A 181 0.69 10.44 10.77
C GLN A 181 0.21 11.75 11.41
N MET A 182 0.90 12.87 11.17
CA MET A 182 0.48 14.19 11.64
C MET A 182 -0.92 14.58 11.12
N GLU A 183 -1.20 14.32 9.84
CA GLU A 183 -2.52 14.57 9.26
C GLU A 183 -3.59 13.64 9.85
N LEU A 184 -3.27 12.36 10.07
CA LEU A 184 -4.19 11.43 10.73
C LEU A 184 -4.51 11.88 12.17
N ASP A 185 -3.52 12.36 12.93
CA ASP A 185 -3.73 12.90 14.27
C ASP A 185 -4.63 14.13 14.26
N ARG A 186 -4.43 15.04 13.30
CA ARG A 186 -5.32 16.19 13.09
C ARG A 186 -6.75 15.75 12.79
N ILE A 187 -6.94 14.76 11.92
CA ILE A 187 -8.28 14.25 11.56
C ILE A 187 -8.93 13.53 12.76
N ARG A 188 -8.17 12.75 13.54
CA ARG A 188 -8.68 12.10 14.77
C ARG A 188 -9.24 13.13 15.76
N GLN A 189 -8.58 14.27 15.93
CA GLN A 189 -9.08 15.37 16.77
C GLN A 189 -10.39 15.97 16.25
N LEU A 190 -10.54 16.10 14.93
CA LEU A 190 -11.77 16.61 14.30
C LEU A 190 -12.92 15.60 14.33
N HIS A 191 -12.60 14.30 14.33
CA HIS A 191 -13.58 13.22 14.24
C HIS A 191 -13.37 12.19 15.37
N PRO A 192 -13.59 12.56 16.65
CA PRO A 192 -13.33 11.67 17.79
C PRO A 192 -14.22 10.42 17.82
N HIS A 193 -15.27 10.39 17.01
CA HIS A 193 -16.15 9.22 16.84
C HIS A 193 -15.61 8.20 15.83
N ALA A 194 -14.60 8.56 15.03
CA ALA A 194 -13.99 7.68 14.04
C ALA A 194 -12.66 7.11 14.57
N THR A 195 -12.52 5.80 14.45
CA THR A 195 -11.26 5.09 14.70
C THR A 195 -10.45 5.07 13.41
N ILE A 196 -9.41 5.90 13.36
CA ILE A 196 -8.48 5.99 12.24
C ILE A 196 -7.19 5.30 12.64
N ILE A 197 -6.86 4.19 12.00
CA ILE A 197 -5.72 3.33 12.30
C ILE A 197 -4.63 3.59 11.27
N TYR A 198 -3.47 4.03 11.74
CA TYR A 198 -2.26 4.05 10.93
C TYR A 198 -1.70 2.63 10.86
N ALA A 199 -1.48 2.13 9.65
CA ALA A 199 -0.81 0.85 9.42
C ALA A 199 0.64 1.12 9.00
N ASP A 200 1.58 0.79 9.89
CA ASP A 200 3.00 1.09 9.72
C ASP A 200 3.68 0.03 8.85
N TYR A 201 3.39 0.12 7.55
CA TYR A 201 3.94 -0.77 6.53
C TYR A 201 5.47 -0.72 6.49
N TYR A 202 6.05 0.46 6.75
CA TYR A 202 7.49 0.64 6.77
C TYR A 202 8.14 -0.23 7.85
N ASN A 203 7.75 -0.03 9.11
CA ASN A 203 8.35 -0.76 10.23
C ASN A 203 7.91 -2.22 10.29
N ALA A 204 6.77 -2.58 9.70
CA ALA A 204 6.39 -3.99 9.51
C ALA A 204 7.30 -4.72 8.51
N ALA A 205 7.81 -4.02 7.49
CA ALA A 205 8.66 -4.61 6.46
C ALA A 205 10.16 -4.58 6.83
N MET A 206 10.64 -3.54 7.51
CA MET A 206 12.08 -3.37 7.79
C MET A 206 12.78 -4.57 8.48
N PRO A 207 12.18 -5.25 9.48
CA PRO A 207 12.80 -6.42 10.11
C PRO A 207 13.13 -7.56 9.13
N ILE A 208 12.36 -7.68 8.04
CA ILE A 208 12.60 -8.67 6.98
C ILE A 208 13.93 -8.38 6.28
N TYR A 209 14.25 -7.11 6.00
CA TYR A 209 15.50 -6.73 5.35
C TYR A 209 16.71 -6.83 6.28
N VAL A 210 16.53 -6.63 7.58
CA VAL A 210 17.59 -6.79 8.58
C VAL A 210 18.00 -8.26 8.75
N SER A 211 17.06 -9.20 8.60
CA SER A 211 17.33 -10.63 8.82
C SER A 211 16.45 -11.54 7.97
N PRO A 212 16.57 -11.53 6.63
CA PRO A 212 15.64 -12.22 5.72
C PRO A 212 15.52 -13.72 6.01
N ILE A 213 16.64 -14.38 6.35
CA ILE A 213 16.69 -15.81 6.70
C ILE A 213 15.79 -16.14 7.91
N LYS A 214 15.72 -15.24 8.92
CA LYS A 214 14.86 -15.44 10.10
C LYS A 214 13.37 -15.50 9.74
N TYR A 215 12.99 -14.86 8.64
CA TYR A 215 11.63 -14.81 8.14
C TYR A 215 11.37 -15.84 7.03
N GLY A 216 12.34 -16.73 6.74
CA GLY A 216 12.23 -17.79 5.74
C GLY A 216 12.72 -17.41 4.34
N PHE A 217 13.25 -16.20 4.15
CA PHE A 217 13.73 -15.72 2.85
C PHE A 217 15.20 -16.08 2.62
N THR A 218 15.44 -17.28 2.10
CA THR A 218 16.78 -17.84 1.89
C THR A 218 17.48 -17.28 0.64
N LYS A 219 16.72 -16.71 -0.30
CA LYS A 219 17.25 -16.11 -1.55
C LYS A 219 17.50 -14.61 -1.43
N GLY A 220 17.38 -14.07 -0.21
CA GLY A 220 17.74 -12.70 0.14
C GLY A 220 16.56 -11.73 0.14
N GLY A 221 16.80 -10.55 0.73
CA GLY A 221 15.79 -9.50 0.86
C GLY A 221 15.64 -8.61 -0.37
N LEU A 222 16.70 -8.47 -1.16
CA LEU A 222 16.79 -7.46 -2.21
C LEU A 222 16.75 -8.01 -3.64
N THR A 223 16.56 -9.32 -3.83
CA THR A 223 16.47 -9.92 -5.17
C THR A 223 15.02 -10.22 -5.51
N ALA A 224 14.59 -9.90 -6.73
CA ALA A 224 13.26 -10.24 -7.22
C ALA A 224 13.17 -11.71 -7.65
N CYS A 225 12.06 -12.37 -7.35
CA CYS A 225 11.77 -13.73 -7.83
C CYS A 225 11.56 -13.76 -9.35
N CYS A 226 10.87 -12.76 -9.90
CA CYS A 226 10.51 -12.66 -11.31
C CYS A 226 11.15 -11.44 -11.97
N GLY A 227 11.84 -11.64 -13.09
CA GLY A 227 12.48 -10.55 -13.82
C GLY A 227 13.34 -11.01 -14.99
N GLY A 228 13.86 -10.03 -15.73
CA GLY A 228 14.70 -10.24 -16.92
C GLY A 228 16.20 -10.32 -16.65
N GLY A 229 16.62 -10.71 -15.44
CA GLY A 229 18.03 -10.76 -15.03
C GLY A 229 18.61 -9.42 -14.60
N GLY A 230 19.94 -9.33 -14.57
CA GLY A 230 20.67 -8.13 -14.13
C GLY A 230 20.82 -8.03 -12.59
N PRO A 231 21.36 -6.91 -12.08
CA PRO A 231 21.42 -6.64 -10.64
C PRO A 231 20.05 -6.80 -10.00
N PHE A 232 20.03 -7.52 -8.87
CA PHE A 232 18.80 -7.79 -8.10
C PHE A 232 17.69 -8.52 -8.88
N ASN A 233 18.03 -9.15 -10.02
CA ASN A 233 17.10 -9.75 -10.97
C ASN A 233 16.05 -8.77 -11.53
N VAL A 234 16.41 -7.48 -11.64
CA VAL A 234 15.55 -6.47 -12.26
C VAL A 234 16.19 -5.94 -13.53
N ASN A 235 15.43 -5.97 -14.61
CA ASN A 235 15.78 -5.39 -15.90
C ASN A 235 14.68 -4.39 -16.31
N LEU A 236 15.04 -3.11 -16.43
CA LEU A 236 14.09 -2.03 -16.73
C LEU A 236 13.43 -2.14 -18.12
N SER A 237 14.00 -2.95 -19.02
CA SER A 237 13.46 -3.19 -20.37
C SER A 237 12.77 -4.56 -20.50
N VAL A 238 12.94 -5.45 -19.54
CA VAL A 238 12.34 -6.80 -19.53
C VAL A 238 11.67 -7.01 -18.17
N PRO A 239 10.48 -6.42 -17.97
CA PRO A 239 9.75 -6.53 -16.71
C PRO A 239 9.23 -7.97 -16.50
N CYS A 240 8.87 -8.29 -15.25
CA CYS A 240 8.18 -9.54 -14.94
C CYS A 240 6.90 -9.67 -15.79
N GLY A 241 6.69 -10.85 -16.39
CA GLY A 241 5.57 -11.11 -17.29
C GLY A 241 5.89 -10.86 -18.77
N ASP A 242 7.04 -10.27 -19.09
CA ASP A 242 7.59 -10.29 -20.44
C ASP A 242 8.00 -11.72 -20.85
N SER A 243 7.90 -12.04 -22.14
CA SER A 243 8.32 -13.33 -22.70
C SER A 243 9.79 -13.70 -22.45
N ALA A 244 10.66 -12.70 -22.28
CA ALA A 244 12.08 -12.89 -21.96
C ALA A 244 12.37 -12.87 -20.45
N SER A 245 11.36 -12.67 -19.61
CA SER A 245 11.51 -12.74 -18.16
C SER A 245 11.46 -14.19 -17.66
N THR A 246 12.06 -14.44 -16.51
CA THR A 246 11.99 -15.73 -15.81
C THR A 246 11.43 -15.53 -14.41
N SER A 247 10.89 -16.59 -13.82
CA SER A 247 10.43 -16.60 -12.43
C SER A 247 11.14 -17.69 -11.65
N CYS A 248 11.38 -17.43 -10.37
CA CYS A 248 11.96 -18.39 -9.45
C CYS A 248 11.03 -19.60 -9.22
N GLU A 249 11.59 -20.72 -8.77
CA GLU A 249 10.83 -21.94 -8.52
C GLU A 249 9.94 -21.83 -7.27
N ASP A 250 10.45 -21.23 -6.19
CA ASP A 250 9.72 -21.05 -4.92
C ASP A 250 9.68 -19.57 -4.51
N PRO A 251 8.55 -18.87 -4.74
CA PRO A 251 8.39 -17.47 -4.35
C PRO A 251 8.40 -17.25 -2.83
N SER A 252 8.24 -18.29 -2.01
CA SER A 252 8.27 -18.15 -0.55
C SER A 252 9.67 -17.87 0.01
N GLU A 253 10.72 -18.16 -0.77
CA GLU A 253 12.11 -17.91 -0.41
C GLU A 253 12.58 -16.47 -0.71
N TYR A 254 11.74 -15.67 -1.39
CA TYR A 254 12.05 -14.32 -1.84
C TYR A 254 11.16 -13.29 -1.15
N VAL A 255 11.72 -12.12 -0.84
CA VAL A 255 10.95 -10.97 -0.33
C VAL A 255 10.20 -10.28 -1.46
N SER A 256 10.88 -9.98 -2.56
CA SER A 256 10.28 -9.26 -3.70
C SER A 256 9.83 -10.21 -4.80
N TRP A 257 8.64 -9.96 -5.34
CA TRP A 257 8.11 -10.68 -6.49
C TRP A 257 8.74 -10.18 -7.78
N ASP A 258 8.57 -8.90 -8.14
CA ASP A 258 8.95 -8.34 -9.46
C ASP A 258 9.89 -7.12 -9.36
N GLY A 259 10.38 -6.83 -8.16
CA GLY A 259 11.21 -5.68 -7.86
C GLY A 259 10.46 -4.46 -7.33
N LEU A 260 9.14 -4.35 -7.51
CA LEU A 260 8.31 -3.30 -6.90
C LEU A 260 7.37 -3.87 -5.84
N HIS A 261 6.84 -5.06 -6.07
CA HIS A 261 5.87 -5.73 -5.20
C HIS A 261 6.54 -6.83 -4.37
N PHE A 262 5.94 -7.13 -3.21
CA PHE A 262 6.35 -8.26 -2.38
C PHE A 262 5.74 -9.57 -2.88
N THR A 263 6.37 -10.68 -2.49
CA THR A 263 5.76 -12.01 -2.58
C THR A 263 4.63 -12.16 -1.56
N GLU A 264 3.77 -13.18 -1.76
CA GLU A 264 2.73 -13.52 -0.77
C GLU A 264 3.33 -13.79 0.62
N ALA A 265 4.48 -14.46 0.68
CA ALA A 265 5.16 -14.78 1.92
C ALA A 265 5.59 -13.53 2.69
N ALA A 266 6.14 -12.52 2.00
CA ALA A 266 6.49 -11.23 2.61
C ALA A 266 5.25 -10.45 3.04
N TYR A 267 4.21 -10.36 2.19
CA TYR A 267 2.94 -9.74 2.59
C TYR A 267 2.30 -10.44 3.80
N ARG A 268 2.45 -11.75 3.95
CA ARG A 268 1.95 -12.51 5.11
C ARG A 268 2.62 -12.08 6.41
N TRP A 269 3.94 -11.87 6.40
CA TRP A 269 4.66 -11.36 7.57
C TRP A 269 4.26 -9.94 7.93
N ILE A 270 4.17 -9.06 6.93
CA ILE A 270 3.71 -7.67 7.12
C ILE A 270 2.29 -7.67 7.70
N ALA A 271 1.36 -8.42 7.11
CA ALA A 271 -0.02 -8.51 7.58
C ALA A 271 -0.13 -9.07 9.01
N LYS A 272 0.64 -10.11 9.35
CA LYS A 272 0.73 -10.62 10.73
C LYS A 272 1.23 -9.53 11.70
N GLY A 273 2.26 -8.80 11.31
CA GLY A 273 2.80 -7.69 12.09
C GLY A 273 1.79 -6.56 12.33
N LEU A 274 0.97 -6.23 11.34
CA LEU A 274 -0.07 -5.20 11.47
C LEU A 274 -1.22 -5.64 12.37
N LEU A 275 -1.65 -6.90 12.22
CA LEU A 275 -2.81 -7.45 12.94
C LEU A 275 -2.48 -7.84 14.38
N GLN A 276 -1.33 -8.45 14.62
CA GLN A 276 -0.97 -9.07 15.90
C GLN A 276 0.23 -8.40 16.58
N GLY A 277 1.00 -7.62 15.82
CA GLY A 277 2.20 -6.94 16.30
C GLY A 277 1.99 -5.46 16.59
N PRO A 278 3.10 -4.73 16.79
CA PRO A 278 3.07 -3.32 17.18
C PRO A 278 2.89 -2.35 16.01
N TYR A 279 2.69 -2.84 14.79
CA TYR A 279 2.76 -2.02 13.58
C TYR A 279 1.41 -1.38 13.17
N SER A 280 0.49 -1.23 14.12
CA SER A 280 -0.75 -0.48 13.92
C SER A 280 -1.04 0.44 15.10
N SER A 281 -1.46 1.68 14.82
CA SER A 281 -1.75 2.69 15.83
C SER A 281 -3.06 3.45 15.54
N PRO A 282 -4.11 3.31 16.39
CA PRO A 282 -4.22 2.33 17.48
C PRO A 282 -4.21 0.88 16.96
N HIS A 283 -4.00 -0.10 17.84
CA HIS A 283 -3.89 -1.51 17.44
C HIS A 283 -5.15 -2.02 16.72
N LEU A 284 -4.94 -2.68 15.58
CA LEU A 284 -6.00 -3.14 14.67
C LEU A 284 -6.85 -4.26 15.29
N ILE A 285 -6.23 -5.19 16.02
CA ILE A 285 -6.91 -6.20 16.82
C ILE A 285 -6.81 -5.79 18.29
N THR A 286 -7.92 -5.33 18.86
CA THR A 286 -8.05 -5.23 20.32
C THR A 286 -8.26 -6.62 20.93
N SER A 287 -7.92 -6.81 22.20
CA SER A 287 -8.05 -8.07 22.94
C SER A 287 -9.43 -8.74 22.83
N ASN A 288 -10.49 -7.96 22.56
CA ASN A 288 -11.84 -8.47 22.32
C ASN A 288 -11.99 -9.19 20.96
N CYS A 289 -11.32 -8.77 19.89
CA CYS A 289 -11.33 -9.47 18.60
C CYS A 289 -10.53 -10.78 18.63
N ALA A 290 -9.44 -10.84 19.38
CA ALA A 290 -8.63 -12.07 19.54
C ALA A 290 -9.44 -13.23 20.16
N SER A 291 -10.40 -12.93 21.03
CA SER A 291 -11.31 -13.92 21.62
C SER A 291 -12.27 -14.55 20.60
N ILE A 292 -12.67 -13.79 19.57
CA ILE A 292 -13.55 -14.25 18.48
C ILE A 292 -12.80 -15.12 17.46
N PHE A 293 -11.51 -14.83 17.21
CA PHE A 293 -10.67 -15.71 16.38
C PHE A 293 -10.37 -17.05 17.07
N LYS A 294 -10.11 -17.03 18.38
CA LYS A 294 -9.93 -18.26 19.17
C LYS A 294 -11.19 -19.13 19.25
N SER A 295 -12.37 -18.53 19.35
CA SER A 295 -13.63 -19.28 19.38
C SER A 295 -14.04 -19.88 18.03
N ARG A 296 -13.42 -19.44 16.93
CA ARG A 296 -13.63 -19.97 15.56
C ARG A 296 -12.58 -20.98 15.10
N GLY A 297 -11.69 -21.44 15.98
CA GLY A 297 -10.81 -22.58 15.71
C GLY A 297 -9.61 -22.28 14.79
N PHE A 298 -9.24 -21.01 14.60
CA PHE A 298 -7.96 -20.68 13.95
C PHE A 298 -6.85 -20.76 15.01
N SER A 299 -6.20 -21.92 15.10
CA SER A 299 -5.02 -22.11 15.93
C SER A 299 -3.76 -21.61 15.22
N ASP A 300 -2.87 -20.99 15.99
CA ASP A 300 -1.54 -20.58 15.54
C ASP A 300 -0.68 -21.82 15.25
N HIS A 301 -0.47 -22.09 13.96
CA HIS A 301 0.60 -22.95 13.45
C HIS A 301 1.43 -22.16 12.43
#